data_AF-A0A973L4D3-F1
#
_entry.id   AF-A0A973L4D3-F1
#
_cell.length_a   1.000
_cell.length_b   1.000
_cell.length_c   1.000
_cell.angle_alpha   90.00
_cell.angle_beta   90.00
_cell.angle_gamma   90.00
#
_symmetry.space_group_name_H-M   'P 1'
#
loop_
_entity.id
_entity.type
_entity.pdbx_description
1 polymer ?
#
loop_
_entity_poly.entity_id
_entity_poly.type
_entity_poly.pdbx_seq_one_letter_code
_entity_poly.pdbx_strand_id
1 'polypeptide(L)'
;MIDLRLLRTDPERVRASQRARGEDPTLVDALLSADEARRAAVSRFDTLRNEQKLLGKQIPKAAGEERAALLEQAKKLADEVKAAEAEQHAADADLKRYQLALSNVVVDGVPEGGEDDFVLLETVGTPRDFAADGFEPRDHVELGKLLGAIDLERGAKVGGARQYYLTGVGALLEIALLNMAMAQAGKYGFIPMITPSLVKPEAMEGTGFLGQAAENVYHLAEDDMYLVGTSEVPLAAYHMDEILDAAKLPLRYAGYSSCYRREAGSYGKDTRGIIRVHQFEKVEMFSYV
;
A
#
# COMPACT_ATOMS: atom_id res chain seq x y z
N MET A 1 8.48 1.95 1.50
CA MET A 1 9.73 1.32 1.98
C MET A 1 10.62 2.39 2.61
N ILE A 2 11.35 2.04 3.67
CA ILE A 2 12.31 2.95 4.32
C ILE A 2 13.64 2.96 3.58
N ASP A 3 14.28 4.13 3.49
CA ASP A 3 15.64 4.26 2.94
C ASP A 3 16.65 3.50 3.83
N LEU A 4 17.37 2.55 3.23
CA LEU A 4 18.41 1.77 3.90
C LEU A 4 19.54 2.66 4.45
N ARG A 5 19.76 3.86 3.89
CA ARG A 5 20.71 4.83 4.47
C ARG A 5 20.26 5.33 5.83
N LEU A 6 18.98 5.68 5.98
CA LEU A 6 18.41 6.06 7.27
C LEU A 6 18.56 4.91 8.26
N LEU A 7 18.20 3.69 7.84
CA LEU A 7 18.32 2.49 8.66
C LEU A 7 19.76 2.27 9.16
N ARG A 8 20.78 2.48 8.32
CA ARG A 8 22.19 2.30 8.70
C ARG A 8 22.73 3.42 9.58
N THR A 9 22.28 4.66 9.36
CA THR A 9 22.82 5.85 10.03
C THR A 9 22.12 6.16 11.35
N ASP A 10 20.84 5.83 11.45
CA ASP A 10 20.01 6.07 12.63
C ASP A 10 18.97 4.93 12.83
N PRO A 11 19.44 3.71 13.17
CA PRO A 11 18.54 2.58 13.37
C PRO A 11 17.67 2.73 14.62
N GLU A 12 18.13 3.47 15.66
CA GLU A 12 17.34 3.68 16.87
C GLU A 12 16.08 4.51 16.61
N ARG A 13 16.15 5.52 15.73
CA ARG A 13 14.95 6.26 15.31
C ARG A 13 13.89 5.33 14.70
N VAL A 14 14.32 4.38 13.87
CA VAL A 14 13.40 3.42 13.25
C VAL A 14 12.85 2.45 14.31
N ARG A 15 13.69 1.93 15.23
CA ARG A 15 13.24 1.07 16.34
C ARG A 15 12.25 1.78 17.26
N ALA A 16 12.52 3.02 17.63
CA ALA A 16 11.62 3.85 18.43
C ALA A 16 10.26 4.01 17.73
N SER A 17 10.27 4.26 16.42
CA SER A 17 9.03 4.33 15.64
C SER A 17 8.25 3.00 15.62
N GLN A 18 8.91 1.84 15.55
CA GLN A 18 8.20 0.56 15.61
C GLN A 18 7.56 0.36 17.00
N ARG A 19 8.29 0.69 18.07
CA ARG A 19 7.77 0.63 19.45
C ARG A 19 6.56 1.53 19.65
N ALA A 20 6.62 2.77 19.14
CA ALA A 20 5.52 3.74 19.18
C ALA A 20 4.25 3.21 18.48
N ARG A 21 4.41 2.40 17.43
CA ARG A 21 3.32 1.71 16.71
C ARG A 21 2.83 0.45 17.42
N GLY A 22 3.49 0.00 18.49
CA GLY A 22 3.25 -1.31 19.11
C GLY A 22 3.74 -2.49 18.26
N GLU A 23 4.60 -2.23 17.27
CA GLU A 23 5.16 -3.24 16.36
C GLU A 23 6.50 -3.78 16.89
N ASP A 24 6.96 -4.90 16.32
CA ASP A 24 8.21 -5.55 16.74
C ASP A 24 9.45 -4.78 16.25
N PRO A 25 10.25 -4.16 17.15
CA PRO A 25 11.44 -3.43 16.76
C PRO A 25 12.57 -4.33 16.24
N THR A 26 12.53 -5.65 16.47
CA THR A 26 13.57 -6.57 16.00
C THR A 26 13.58 -6.75 14.49
N LEU A 27 12.48 -6.36 13.80
CA LEU A 27 12.43 -6.28 12.34
C LEU A 27 13.48 -5.31 11.77
N VAL A 28 13.87 -4.28 12.53
CA VAL A 28 14.95 -3.36 12.14
C VAL A 28 16.29 -4.10 12.06
N ASP A 29 16.58 -4.96 13.05
CA ASP A 29 17.82 -5.73 13.11
C ASP A 29 17.86 -6.83 12.03
N ALA A 30 16.70 -7.44 11.76
CA ALA A 30 16.55 -8.39 10.65
C ALA A 30 16.81 -7.70 9.29
N LEU A 31 16.25 -6.51 9.06
CA LEU A 31 16.48 -5.75 7.83
C LEU A 31 17.94 -5.29 7.69
N LEU A 32 18.58 -4.87 8.78
CA LEU A 32 20.02 -4.53 8.78
C LEU A 32 20.89 -5.73 8.41
N SER A 33 20.57 -6.90 8.96
CA SER A 33 21.27 -8.15 8.69
C SER A 33 21.09 -8.58 7.23
N ALA A 34 19.87 -8.47 6.69
CA ALA A 34 19.57 -8.74 5.30
C ALA A 34 20.31 -7.77 4.36
N ASP A 35 20.40 -6.48 4.71
CA ASP A 35 21.18 -5.49 3.97
C ASP A 35 22.68 -5.81 3.93
N GLU A 36 23.24 -6.23 5.06
CA GLU A 36 24.64 -6.66 5.13
C GLU A 36 24.90 -7.90 4.28
N ALA A 37 24.06 -8.93 4.41
CA ALA A 37 24.14 -10.15 3.62
C ALA A 37 24.05 -9.85 2.11
N ARG A 38 23.12 -8.98 1.71
CA ARG A 38 22.98 -8.54 0.31
C ARG A 38 24.23 -7.83 -0.19
N ARG A 39 24.79 -6.90 0.58
CA ARG A 39 26.04 -6.21 0.20
C ARG A 39 27.21 -7.17 0.05
N ALA A 40 27.33 -8.15 0.95
CA ALA A 40 28.36 -9.18 0.87
C ALA A 40 28.18 -10.07 -0.38
N ALA A 41 26.95 -10.53 -0.66
CA ALA A 41 26.63 -11.35 -1.82
C ALA A 41 26.92 -10.61 -3.14
N VAL A 42 26.52 -9.34 -3.26
CA VAL A 42 26.82 -8.48 -4.42
C VAL A 42 28.34 -8.34 -4.61
N SER A 43 29.08 -8.02 -3.53
CA SER A 43 30.53 -7.89 -3.61
C SER A 43 31.22 -9.19 -4.03
N ARG A 44 30.73 -10.34 -3.55
CA ARG A 44 31.24 -11.66 -3.92
C ARG A 44 30.99 -11.95 -5.40
N PHE A 45 29.75 -11.74 -5.86
CA PHE A 45 29.38 -11.92 -7.27
C PHE A 45 30.23 -11.05 -8.20
N ASP A 46 30.36 -9.76 -7.89
CA ASP A 46 31.17 -8.82 -8.68
C ASP A 46 32.65 -9.23 -8.74
N THR A 47 33.20 -9.70 -7.62
CA THR A 47 34.59 -10.18 -7.54
C THR A 47 34.80 -11.39 -8.44
N LEU A 48 33.97 -12.44 -8.30
CA LEU A 48 34.07 -13.66 -9.10
C LEU A 48 33.82 -13.37 -10.59
N ARG A 49 32.88 -12.48 -10.91
CA ARG A 49 32.60 -12.08 -12.29
C ARG A 49 33.77 -11.34 -12.92
N ASN A 50 34.45 -10.49 -12.15
CA ASN A 50 35.67 -9.82 -12.60
C ASN A 50 36.83 -10.80 -12.80
N GLU A 51 37.05 -11.74 -11.87
CA GLU A 51 38.05 -12.80 -12.02
C GLU A 51 37.80 -13.64 -13.28
N GLN A 52 36.54 -14.01 -13.53
CA GLN A 52 36.13 -14.76 -14.72
C GLN A 52 36.47 -14.00 -16.00
N LYS A 53 36.20 -12.69 -16.01
CA LYS A 53 36.53 -11.81 -17.14
C LYS A 53 38.04 -11.70 -17.35
N LEU A 54 38.83 -11.64 -16.28
CA LEU A 54 40.30 -11.59 -16.36
C LEU A 54 40.87 -12.91 -16.88
N LEU A 55 40.39 -14.04 -16.35
CA LEU A 55 40.80 -15.37 -16.78
C LEU A 55 40.45 -15.62 -18.26
N GLY A 56 39.25 -15.20 -18.69
CA GLY A 56 38.82 -15.26 -20.09
C GLY A 56 39.73 -14.51 -21.07
N LYS A 57 40.44 -13.47 -20.61
CA LYS A 57 41.45 -12.75 -21.41
C LYS A 57 42.80 -13.46 -21.50
N GLN A 58 43.08 -14.39 -20.59
CA GLN A 58 44.35 -15.15 -20.54
C GLN A 58 44.28 -16.42 -21.39
N ILE A 59 43.11 -17.08 -21.47
CA ILE A 59 42.92 -18.34 -22.23
C ILE A 59 43.40 -18.26 -23.70
N PRO A 60 43.11 -17.19 -24.48
CA PRO A 60 43.59 -17.10 -25.86
C PRO A 60 45.11 -16.95 -26.00
N LYS A 61 45.80 -16.55 -24.93
CA LYS A 61 47.25 -16.29 -24.90
C LYS A 61 48.06 -17.52 -24.45
N ALA A 62 47.41 -18.51 -23.85
CA ALA A 62 48.04 -19.74 -23.36
C ALA A 62 48.03 -20.85 -24.40
N ALA A 63 48.97 -21.79 -24.30
CA ALA A 63 49.07 -22.97 -25.17
C ALA A 63 49.35 -24.24 -24.36
N GLY A 64 49.09 -25.40 -24.96
CA GLY A 64 49.39 -26.71 -24.34
C GLY A 64 48.73 -26.93 -22.98
N GLU A 65 49.50 -27.44 -22.02
CA GLU A 65 49.03 -27.76 -20.66
C GLU A 65 48.55 -26.52 -19.88
N GLU A 66 49.16 -25.35 -20.09
CA GLU A 66 48.74 -24.10 -19.46
C GLU A 66 47.31 -23.72 -19.87
N ARG A 67 46.98 -23.87 -21.16
CA ARG A 67 45.63 -23.63 -21.66
C ARG A 67 44.62 -24.60 -21.08
N ALA A 68 44.98 -25.88 -20.95
CA ALA A 68 44.11 -26.88 -20.34
C ALA A 68 43.83 -26.55 -18.86
N ALA A 69 44.84 -26.12 -18.10
CA ALA A 69 44.67 -25.69 -16.71
C ALA A 69 43.77 -24.45 -16.58
N LEU A 70 43.95 -23.44 -17.43
CA LEU A 70 43.10 -22.23 -17.43
C LEU A 70 41.65 -22.54 -17.80
N LEU A 71 41.40 -23.47 -18.73
CA LEU A 71 40.04 -23.91 -19.08
C LEU A 71 39.34 -24.61 -17.91
N GLU A 72 40.06 -25.45 -17.16
CA GLU A 72 39.52 -26.10 -15.98
C GLU A 72 39.22 -25.11 -14.85
N GLN A 73 40.11 -24.13 -14.63
CA GLN A 73 39.87 -23.01 -13.71
C GLN A 73 38.65 -22.18 -14.15
N ALA A 74 38.51 -21.90 -15.44
CA ALA A 74 37.39 -21.12 -15.96
C ALA A 74 36.06 -21.84 -15.80
N LYS A 75 36.05 -23.17 -15.91
CA LYS A 75 34.86 -23.99 -15.65
C LYS A 75 34.45 -23.90 -14.17
N LYS A 76 35.39 -24.11 -13.24
CA LYS A 76 35.12 -23.97 -11.79
C LYS A 76 34.62 -22.58 -11.44
N LEU A 77 35.27 -21.55 -11.97
CA LEU A 77 34.89 -20.16 -11.73
C LEU A 77 33.51 -19.82 -12.33
N ALA A 78 33.13 -20.44 -13.45
CA ALA A 78 31.78 -20.30 -13.99
C ALA A 78 30.72 -20.90 -13.07
N ASP A 79 30.99 -22.06 -12.46
CA ASP A 79 30.09 -22.66 -11.48
C ASP A 79 29.99 -21.80 -10.20
N GLU A 80 31.10 -21.22 -9.74
CA GLU A 80 31.13 -20.29 -8.60
C GLU A 80 30.37 -18.98 -8.87
N VAL A 81 30.52 -18.40 -10.07
CA VAL A 81 29.76 -17.20 -10.49
C VAL A 81 28.26 -17.51 -10.50
N LYS A 82 27.86 -18.67 -11.03
CA LYS A 82 26.45 -19.07 -11.05
C LYS A 82 25.88 -19.26 -9.64
N ALA A 83 26.67 -19.83 -8.73
CA ALA A 83 26.29 -19.97 -7.33
C ALA A 83 26.16 -18.61 -6.64
N ALA A 84 27.10 -17.69 -6.87
CA ALA A 84 27.08 -16.34 -6.30
C ALA A 84 25.92 -15.48 -6.85
N GLU A 85 25.55 -15.65 -8.12
CA GLU A 85 24.37 -15.01 -8.72
C GLU A 85 23.08 -15.49 -8.04
N ALA A 86 22.93 -16.80 -7.80
CA ALA A 86 21.80 -17.35 -7.07
C ALA A 86 21.74 -16.86 -5.62
N GLU A 87 22.90 -16.77 -4.95
CA GLU A 87 23.02 -16.20 -3.59
C GLU A 87 22.60 -14.72 -3.57
N GLN A 88 23.05 -13.93 -4.55
CA GLN A 88 22.65 -12.53 -4.69
C GLN A 88 21.13 -12.40 -4.86
N HIS A 89 20.53 -13.18 -5.76
CA HIS A 89 19.07 -13.15 -5.97
C HIS A 89 18.29 -13.54 -4.71
N ALA A 90 18.77 -14.53 -3.96
CA ALA A 90 18.17 -14.91 -2.68
C ALA A 90 18.28 -13.78 -1.64
N ALA A 91 19.44 -13.11 -1.56
CA ALA A 91 19.65 -12.01 -0.65
C ALA A 91 18.82 -10.76 -1.03
N ASP A 92 18.65 -10.47 -2.32
CA ASP A 92 17.78 -9.39 -2.80
C ASP A 92 16.30 -9.67 -2.47
N ALA A 93 15.84 -10.91 -2.65
CA ALA A 93 14.48 -11.31 -2.28
C ALA A 93 14.24 -11.23 -0.76
N ASP A 94 15.21 -11.65 0.04
CA ASP A 94 15.13 -11.60 1.50
C ASP A 94 15.11 -10.16 2.03
N LEU A 95 15.97 -9.29 1.47
CA LEU A 95 15.94 -7.86 1.76
C LEU A 95 14.57 -7.25 1.44
N LYS A 96 14.04 -7.51 0.24
CA LYS A 96 12.74 -6.95 -0.19
C LYS A 96 11.64 -7.37 0.78
N ARG A 97 11.63 -8.64 1.23
CA ARG A 97 10.67 -9.15 2.21
C ARG A 97 10.70 -8.33 3.50
N TYR A 98 11.86 -8.07 4.08
CA TYR A 98 11.98 -7.26 5.30
C TYR A 98 11.67 -5.78 5.06
N GLN A 99 12.00 -5.23 3.89
CA GLN A 99 11.68 -3.84 3.54
C GLN A 99 10.17 -3.59 3.42
N LEU A 100 9.42 -4.58 2.92
CA LEU A 100 7.96 -4.50 2.80
C LEU A 100 7.25 -4.71 4.14
N ALA A 101 7.88 -5.42 5.08
CA ALA A 101 7.32 -5.67 6.42
C ALA A 101 7.45 -4.46 7.37
N LEU A 102 8.39 -3.54 7.09
CA LEU A 102 8.70 -2.45 8.00
C LEU A 102 7.82 -1.22 7.75
N SER A 103 7.08 -0.80 8.77
CA SER A 103 6.20 0.37 8.71
C SER A 103 6.98 1.69 8.59
N ASN A 104 6.32 2.70 8.01
CA ASN A 104 6.92 4.03 7.84
C ASN A 104 7.27 4.68 9.19
N VAL A 105 8.31 5.52 9.21
CA VAL A 105 8.73 6.23 10.43
C VAL A 105 7.65 7.25 10.82
N VAL A 106 7.18 7.16 12.06
CA VAL A 106 6.22 8.09 12.64
C VAL A 106 6.88 9.46 12.79
N VAL A 107 6.15 10.53 12.45
CA VAL A 107 6.61 11.90 12.64
C VAL A 107 6.51 12.30 14.11
N ASP A 108 7.43 13.15 14.56
CA ASP A 108 7.47 13.64 15.94
C ASP A 108 6.13 14.30 16.34
N GLY A 109 5.68 14.03 17.56
CA GLY A 109 4.46 14.60 18.14
C GLY A 109 3.18 13.80 17.88
N VAL A 110 3.23 12.70 17.14
CA VAL A 110 2.11 11.75 17.06
C VAL A 110 2.01 10.99 18.39
N PRO A 111 0.82 10.95 19.04
CA PRO A 111 0.60 10.17 20.25
C PRO A 111 0.91 8.68 20.02
N GLU A 112 1.63 8.08 20.97
CA GLU A 112 1.83 6.63 21.00
C GLU A 112 0.59 5.95 21.58
N GLY A 113 0.32 4.71 21.18
CA GLY A 113 -0.77 3.91 21.73
C GLY A 113 -1.81 3.48 20.68
N GLY A 114 -2.99 3.11 21.17
CA GLY A 114 -4.09 2.57 20.37
C GLY A 114 -5.21 3.59 20.12
N GLU A 115 -6.39 3.08 19.73
CA GLU A 115 -7.58 3.91 19.48
C GLU A 115 -8.01 4.75 20.70
N ASP A 116 -7.70 4.28 21.92
CA ASP A 116 -8.03 4.96 23.18
C ASP A 116 -7.09 6.16 23.49
N ASP A 117 -5.96 6.25 22.79
CA ASP A 117 -4.91 7.27 23.03
C ASP A 117 -5.00 8.45 22.04
N PHE A 118 -6.04 8.48 21.18
CA PHE A 118 -6.27 9.57 20.24
C PHE A 118 -6.54 10.89 20.97
N VAL A 119 -5.89 11.96 20.50
CA VAL A 119 -6.04 13.32 21.05
C VAL A 119 -7.01 14.13 20.20
N LEU A 120 -8.07 14.66 20.81
CA LEU A 120 -8.99 15.59 20.17
C LEU A 120 -8.30 16.95 19.95
N LEU A 121 -8.09 17.33 18.68
CA LEU A 121 -7.45 18.59 18.32
C LEU A 121 -8.45 19.75 18.18
N GLU A 122 -9.60 19.50 17.56
CA GLU A 122 -10.59 20.52 17.27
C GLU A 122 -12.00 19.92 17.22
N THR A 123 -13.01 20.71 17.59
CA THR A 123 -14.42 20.42 17.35
C THR A 123 -15.04 21.61 16.65
N VAL A 124 -15.63 21.39 15.48
CA VAL A 124 -16.27 22.45 14.68
C VAL A 124 -17.78 22.22 14.67
N GLY A 125 -18.54 23.25 15.04
CA GLY A 125 -20.00 23.18 15.18
C GLY A 125 -20.46 22.68 16.55
N THR A 126 -21.76 22.49 16.70
CA THR A 126 -22.38 22.01 17.96
C THR A 126 -23.36 20.89 17.63
N PRO A 127 -23.22 19.69 18.21
CA PRO A 127 -24.20 18.62 18.04
C PRO A 127 -25.60 19.09 18.45
N ARG A 128 -26.60 18.74 17.64
CA ARG A 128 -27.99 19.10 17.91
C ARG A 128 -28.50 18.40 19.17
N ASP A 129 -29.13 19.15 20.07
CA ASP A 129 -29.80 18.60 21.25
C ASP A 129 -31.23 18.17 20.89
N PHE A 130 -31.37 16.89 20.52
CA PHE A 130 -32.66 16.30 20.17
C PHE A 130 -33.62 16.22 21.38
N ALA A 131 -33.08 16.08 22.59
CA ALA A 131 -33.90 16.04 23.81
C ALA A 131 -34.51 17.42 24.10
N ALA A 132 -33.73 18.50 23.92
CA ALA A 132 -34.26 19.86 24.00
C ALA A 132 -35.32 20.15 22.93
N ASP A 133 -35.21 19.53 21.75
CA ASP A 133 -36.19 19.63 20.66
C ASP A 133 -37.41 18.71 20.83
N GLY A 134 -37.43 17.86 21.87
CA GLY A 134 -38.59 17.04 22.24
C GLY A 134 -38.83 15.82 21.36
N PHE A 135 -37.82 15.27 20.69
CA PHE A 135 -37.97 14.01 19.94
C PHE A 135 -36.74 13.11 19.98
N GLU A 136 -36.96 11.80 19.89
CA GLU A 136 -35.89 10.80 19.74
C GLU A 136 -35.49 10.70 18.25
N PRO A 137 -34.20 10.89 17.90
CA PRO A 137 -33.76 10.81 16.52
C PRO A 137 -33.84 9.37 16.01
N ARG A 138 -34.38 9.21 14.79
CA ARG A 138 -34.30 7.94 14.05
C ARG A 138 -32.90 7.76 13.46
N ASP A 139 -32.42 6.52 13.42
CA ASP A 139 -31.15 6.22 12.76
C ASP A 139 -31.25 6.35 11.23
N HIS A 140 -30.09 6.32 10.56
CA HIS A 140 -30.00 6.48 9.11
C HIS A 140 -30.69 5.35 8.34
N VAL A 141 -30.81 4.16 8.92
CA VAL A 141 -31.47 3.00 8.30
C VAL A 141 -32.98 3.18 8.30
N GLU A 142 -33.55 3.58 9.44
CA GLU A 142 -34.99 3.84 9.57
C GLU A 142 -35.40 5.01 8.68
N LEU A 143 -34.64 6.12 8.71
CA LEU A 143 -34.87 7.26 7.82
C LEU A 143 -34.76 6.86 6.35
N GLY A 144 -33.70 6.12 5.99
CA GLY A 144 -33.49 5.63 4.62
C GLY A 144 -34.64 4.76 4.12
N LYS A 145 -35.18 3.88 4.98
CA LYS A 145 -36.34 3.05 4.65
C LYS A 145 -37.62 3.87 4.46
N LEU A 146 -37.90 4.81 5.38
CA LEU A 146 -39.09 5.66 5.32
C LEU A 146 -39.12 6.53 4.07
N LEU A 147 -37.96 7.00 3.63
CA LEU A 147 -37.81 7.81 2.42
C LEU A 147 -37.79 7.00 1.12
N GLY A 148 -37.76 5.66 1.20
CA GLY A 148 -37.51 4.81 0.05
C GLY A 148 -36.13 5.08 -0.58
N ALA A 149 -35.16 5.46 0.25
CA ALA A 149 -33.80 5.85 -0.14
C ALA A 149 -32.79 4.71 0.00
N ILE A 150 -32.99 3.80 0.97
CA ILE A 150 -32.09 2.67 1.26
C ILE A 150 -32.91 1.38 1.33
N ASP A 151 -32.51 0.37 0.55
CA ASP A 151 -33.08 -0.97 0.58
C ASP A 151 -32.01 -2.02 0.92
N LEU A 152 -31.93 -2.35 2.21
CA LEU A 152 -31.03 -3.37 2.74
C LEU A 152 -31.54 -4.80 2.50
N GLU A 153 -32.85 -5.00 2.41
CA GLU A 153 -33.43 -6.34 2.28
C GLU A 153 -33.14 -6.90 0.89
N ARG A 154 -33.36 -6.11 -0.17
CA ARG A 154 -33.01 -6.50 -1.53
C ARG A 154 -31.51 -6.53 -1.74
N GLY A 155 -30.75 -5.66 -1.06
CA GLY A 155 -29.28 -5.72 -1.04
C GLY A 155 -28.79 -7.07 -0.51
N ALA A 156 -29.26 -7.46 0.67
CA ALA A 156 -28.94 -8.73 1.30
C ALA A 156 -29.36 -9.95 0.46
N LYS A 157 -30.55 -9.89 -0.14
CA LYS A 157 -31.05 -10.95 -1.02
C LYS A 157 -30.17 -11.19 -2.25
N VAL A 158 -29.59 -10.13 -2.82
CA VAL A 158 -28.82 -10.23 -4.08
C VAL A 158 -27.34 -10.45 -3.84
N GLY A 159 -26.72 -9.68 -2.93
CA GLY A 159 -25.28 -9.69 -2.73
C GLY A 159 -24.81 -10.26 -1.38
N GLY A 160 -25.74 -10.71 -0.53
CA GLY A 160 -25.43 -11.14 0.83
C GLY A 160 -25.30 -9.98 1.82
N ALA A 161 -24.86 -10.27 3.04
CA ALA A 161 -24.73 -9.27 4.10
C ALA A 161 -23.85 -8.07 3.65
N ARG A 162 -24.10 -6.89 4.25
CA ARG A 162 -23.32 -5.65 3.99
C ARG A 162 -23.41 -5.12 2.56
N GLN A 163 -24.53 -5.43 1.91
CA GLN A 163 -24.92 -4.95 0.60
C GLN A 163 -26.23 -4.19 0.70
N TYR A 164 -26.42 -3.21 -0.17
CA TYR A 164 -27.59 -2.33 -0.15
C TYR A 164 -27.91 -1.86 -1.56
N TYR A 165 -29.15 -1.41 -1.75
CA TYR A 165 -29.47 -0.51 -2.86
C TYR A 165 -29.71 0.89 -2.30
N LEU A 166 -29.19 1.91 -2.99
CA LEU A 166 -29.75 3.25 -2.91
C LEU A 166 -30.79 3.43 -4.00
N THR A 167 -31.92 4.03 -3.65
CA THR A 167 -33.06 4.19 -4.55
C THR A 167 -33.62 5.60 -4.49
N GLY A 168 -34.30 6.04 -5.55
CA GLY A 168 -34.97 7.35 -5.60
C GLY A 168 -34.08 8.49 -5.13
N VAL A 169 -34.49 9.16 -4.05
CA VAL A 169 -33.76 10.30 -3.46
C VAL A 169 -32.39 9.91 -2.91
N GLY A 170 -32.19 8.66 -2.45
CA GLY A 170 -30.90 8.20 -1.94
C GLY A 170 -29.85 8.09 -3.05
N ALA A 171 -30.21 7.50 -4.19
CA ALA A 171 -29.31 7.40 -5.34
C ALA A 171 -28.97 8.78 -5.93
N LEU A 172 -29.95 9.68 -6.01
CA LEU A 172 -29.71 11.05 -6.47
C LEU A 172 -28.80 11.83 -5.50
N LEU A 173 -28.95 11.60 -4.19
CA LEU A 173 -28.11 12.23 -3.18
C LEU A 173 -26.66 11.75 -3.27
N GLU A 174 -26.41 10.45 -3.48
CA GLU A 174 -25.05 9.92 -3.68
C GLU A 174 -24.35 10.62 -4.85
N ILE A 175 -25.00 10.70 -6.01
CA ILE A 175 -24.45 11.40 -7.20
C ILE A 175 -24.21 12.88 -6.90
N ALA A 176 -25.12 13.53 -6.17
CA ALA A 176 -24.96 14.94 -5.80
C ALA A 176 -23.76 15.16 -4.88
N LEU A 177 -23.54 14.28 -3.89
CA LEU A 177 -22.41 14.35 -2.97
C LEU A 177 -21.08 14.13 -3.69
N LEU A 178 -21.01 13.16 -4.60
CA LEU A 178 -19.81 12.91 -5.43
C LEU A 178 -19.45 14.15 -6.26
N ASN A 179 -20.44 14.74 -6.95
CA ASN A 179 -20.25 15.96 -7.72
C ASN A 179 -19.83 17.15 -6.84
N MET A 180 -20.46 17.29 -5.66
CA MET A 180 -20.12 18.35 -4.72
C MET A 180 -18.68 18.23 -4.22
N ALA A 181 -18.25 17.03 -3.82
CA ALA A 181 -16.90 16.78 -3.34
C ALA A 181 -15.84 17.05 -4.44
N MET A 182 -16.08 16.55 -5.66
CA MET A 182 -15.20 16.80 -6.81
C MET A 182 -15.11 18.29 -7.17
N ALA A 183 -16.25 18.99 -7.22
CA ALA A 183 -16.28 20.42 -7.48
C ALA A 183 -15.60 21.23 -6.38
N GLN A 184 -15.76 20.82 -5.12
CA GLN A 184 -15.09 21.44 -3.98
C GLN A 184 -13.58 21.25 -4.09
N ALA A 185 -13.09 20.04 -4.33
CA ALA A 185 -11.67 19.78 -4.50
C ALA A 185 -11.08 20.57 -5.68
N GLY A 186 -11.81 20.68 -6.80
CA GLY A 186 -11.42 21.51 -7.94
C GLY A 186 -11.20 22.98 -7.60
N LYS A 187 -12.01 23.55 -6.69
CA LYS A 187 -11.81 24.93 -6.19
C LYS A 187 -10.49 25.10 -5.41
N TYR A 188 -9.93 24.01 -4.89
CA TYR A 188 -8.64 23.98 -4.17
C TYR A 188 -7.47 23.51 -5.04
N GLY A 189 -7.65 23.50 -6.37
CA GLY A 189 -6.58 23.21 -7.32
C GLY A 189 -6.30 21.72 -7.53
N PHE A 190 -7.22 20.84 -7.13
CA PHE A 190 -7.14 19.41 -7.43
C PHE A 190 -7.73 19.13 -8.81
N ILE A 191 -7.05 18.30 -9.60
CA ILE A 191 -7.53 17.82 -10.89
C ILE A 191 -8.51 16.67 -10.65
N PRO A 192 -9.79 16.77 -11.07
CA PRO A 192 -10.75 15.69 -10.94
C PRO A 192 -10.40 14.51 -11.84
N MET A 193 -10.45 13.28 -11.30
CA MET A 193 -10.18 12.04 -12.01
C MET A 193 -11.24 10.98 -11.70
N ILE A 194 -11.55 10.14 -12.69
CA ILE A 194 -12.22 8.86 -12.46
C ILE A 194 -11.13 7.80 -12.54
N THR A 195 -10.92 7.05 -11.47
CA THR A 195 -9.80 6.10 -11.38
C THR A 195 -10.26 4.67 -11.64
N PRO A 196 -9.38 3.79 -12.16
CA PRO A 196 -9.69 2.37 -12.27
C PRO A 196 -9.95 1.76 -10.89
N SER A 197 -11.01 0.95 -10.78
CA SER A 197 -11.24 0.13 -9.57
C SER A 197 -10.52 -1.22 -9.60
N LEU A 198 -9.98 -1.61 -10.76
CA LEU A 198 -9.18 -2.82 -10.96
C LEU A 198 -7.73 -2.41 -11.24
N VAL A 199 -6.80 -2.95 -10.46
CA VAL A 199 -5.37 -2.63 -10.56
C VAL A 199 -4.51 -3.89 -10.52
N LYS A 200 -3.29 -3.76 -11.03
CA LYS A 200 -2.26 -4.80 -11.00
C LYS A 200 -1.62 -4.95 -9.60
N PRO A 201 -0.95 -6.06 -9.30
CA PRO A 201 -0.32 -6.30 -8.01
C PRO A 201 0.66 -5.19 -7.58
N GLU A 202 1.42 -4.61 -8.51
CA GLU A 202 2.44 -3.60 -8.22
C GLU A 202 1.85 -2.32 -7.64
N ALA A 203 0.65 -1.92 -8.07
CA ALA A 203 -0.04 -0.75 -7.51
C ALA A 203 -0.47 -0.98 -6.06
N MET A 204 -0.93 -2.19 -5.75
CA MET A 204 -1.35 -2.59 -4.39
C MET A 204 -0.15 -2.79 -3.46
N GLU A 205 0.95 -3.37 -3.95
CA GLU A 205 2.21 -3.51 -3.19
C GLU A 205 2.81 -2.15 -2.89
N GLY A 206 2.89 -1.26 -3.89
CA GLY A 206 3.48 0.08 -3.75
C GLY A 206 2.78 0.97 -2.71
N THR A 207 1.50 0.72 -2.46
CA THR A 207 0.69 1.41 -1.45
C THR A 207 0.58 0.66 -0.12
N GLY A 208 1.21 -0.52 0.00
CA GLY A 208 1.28 -1.30 1.24
C GLY A 208 0.05 -2.18 1.55
N PHE A 209 -0.97 -2.17 0.70
CA PHE A 209 -2.22 -2.90 0.94
C PHE A 209 -2.05 -4.43 0.86
N LEU A 210 -1.06 -4.95 0.12
CA LEU A 210 -0.77 -6.39 0.09
C LEU A 210 0.05 -6.89 1.30
N GLY A 211 0.54 -5.99 2.16
CA GLY A 211 1.19 -6.35 3.42
C GLY A 211 0.22 -6.22 4.59
N GLN A 212 -0.09 -5.00 4.97
CA GLN A 212 -0.82 -4.68 6.22
C GLN A 212 -2.32 -5.01 6.15
N ALA A 213 -2.91 -4.96 4.96
CA ALA A 213 -4.36 -5.04 4.78
C ALA A 213 -4.79 -6.15 3.81
N ALA A 214 -3.91 -7.12 3.52
CA ALA A 214 -4.12 -8.11 2.46
C ALA A 214 -5.42 -8.91 2.63
N GLU A 215 -5.79 -9.24 3.87
CA GLU A 215 -7.03 -9.94 4.18
C GLU A 215 -8.30 -9.16 3.80
N ASN A 216 -8.21 -7.83 3.72
CA ASN A 216 -9.31 -6.93 3.42
C ASN A 216 -9.46 -6.62 1.93
N VAL A 217 -8.59 -7.14 1.07
CA VAL A 217 -8.57 -6.88 -0.37
C VAL A 217 -9.21 -8.04 -1.14
N TYR A 218 -10.03 -7.72 -2.14
CA TYR A 218 -10.50 -8.71 -3.12
C TYR A 218 -9.48 -8.94 -4.23
N HIS A 219 -9.12 -10.20 -4.48
CA HIS A 219 -8.23 -10.65 -5.56
C HIS A 219 -9.00 -11.49 -6.57
N LEU A 220 -8.86 -11.14 -7.85
CA LEU A 220 -9.38 -11.89 -8.99
C LEU A 220 -8.23 -12.74 -9.54
N ALA A 221 -8.13 -13.97 -9.04
CA ALA A 221 -6.97 -14.84 -9.25
C ALA A 221 -6.76 -15.25 -10.71
N GLU A 222 -7.82 -15.34 -11.52
CA GLU A 222 -7.72 -15.75 -12.93
C GLU A 222 -7.03 -14.69 -13.80
N ASP A 223 -7.19 -13.42 -13.46
CA ASP A 223 -6.63 -12.26 -14.19
C ASP A 223 -5.40 -11.65 -13.50
N ASP A 224 -5.10 -12.11 -12.28
CA ASP A 224 -4.14 -11.51 -11.36
C ASP A 224 -4.35 -10.00 -11.13
N MET A 225 -5.60 -9.64 -10.82
CA MET A 225 -6.04 -8.26 -10.62
C MET A 225 -6.69 -8.08 -9.25
N TYR A 226 -6.64 -6.86 -8.72
CA TYR A 226 -7.21 -6.53 -7.42
C TYR A 226 -8.28 -5.46 -7.55
N LEU A 227 -9.37 -5.60 -6.77
CA LEU A 227 -10.31 -4.51 -6.57
C LEU A 227 -9.79 -3.57 -5.48
N VAL A 228 -9.78 -2.27 -5.77
CA VAL A 228 -9.23 -1.26 -4.85
C VAL A 228 -10.23 -0.92 -3.74
N GLY A 229 -9.74 -0.79 -2.51
CA GLY A 229 -10.52 -0.31 -1.37
C GLY A 229 -10.58 1.22 -1.21
N THR A 230 -9.91 1.94 -2.13
CA THR A 230 -9.73 3.40 -2.14
C THR A 230 -9.15 3.85 -3.48
N SER A 231 -9.54 5.02 -4.01
CA SER A 231 -8.90 5.62 -5.21
C SER A 231 -7.44 6.02 -4.96
N GLU A 232 -6.97 6.03 -3.72
CA GLU A 232 -5.56 6.24 -3.36
C GLU A 232 -4.63 5.29 -4.12
N VAL A 233 -4.98 4.01 -4.26
CA VAL A 233 -4.13 3.00 -4.92
C VAL A 233 -3.81 3.40 -6.38
N PRO A 234 -4.81 3.60 -7.26
CA PRO A 234 -4.54 4.01 -8.63
C PRO A 234 -3.99 5.44 -8.71
N LEU A 235 -4.32 6.33 -7.78
CA LEU A 235 -3.74 7.69 -7.75
C LEU A 235 -2.25 7.67 -7.42
N ALA A 236 -1.81 6.84 -6.46
CA ALA A 236 -0.41 6.69 -6.08
C ALA A 236 0.42 5.98 -7.17
N ALA A 237 -0.19 5.03 -7.86
CA ALA A 237 0.42 4.33 -9.00
C ALA A 237 0.40 5.14 -10.30
N TYR A 238 -0.29 6.30 -10.35
CA TYR A 238 -0.48 7.06 -11.58
C TYR A 238 0.83 7.52 -12.23
N HIS A 239 1.81 7.88 -11.40
CA HIS A 239 3.17 8.24 -11.84
C HIS A 239 4.22 7.17 -11.52
N MET A 240 3.82 5.89 -11.46
CA MET A 240 4.75 4.78 -11.25
C MET A 240 5.80 4.74 -12.36
N ASP A 241 7.07 4.55 -11.98
CA ASP A 241 8.23 4.51 -12.89
C ASP A 241 8.46 5.79 -13.71
N GLU A 242 7.96 6.94 -13.25
CA GLU A 242 8.18 8.26 -13.84
C GLU A 242 9.17 9.11 -13.04
N ILE A 243 9.93 9.96 -13.75
CA ILE A 243 10.70 11.05 -13.13
C ILE A 243 9.89 12.33 -13.32
N LEU A 244 9.33 12.85 -12.22
CA LEU A 244 8.54 14.07 -12.24
C LEU A 244 9.43 15.32 -12.32
N ASP A 245 8.96 16.29 -13.10
CA ASP A 245 9.55 17.63 -13.12
C ASP A 245 9.16 18.38 -11.83
N ALA A 246 10.15 18.67 -10.98
CA ALA A 246 9.95 19.36 -9.71
C ALA A 246 9.24 20.72 -9.86
N ALA A 247 9.36 21.38 -11.03
CA ALA A 247 8.67 22.64 -11.29
C ALA A 247 7.14 22.49 -11.40
N LYS A 248 6.64 21.26 -11.58
CA LYS A 248 5.20 20.95 -11.66
C LYS A 248 4.59 20.52 -10.33
N LEU A 249 5.40 20.37 -9.28
CA LEU A 249 4.91 19.99 -7.96
C LEU A 249 4.32 21.22 -7.21
N PRO A 250 3.28 21.02 -6.37
CA PRO A 250 2.61 19.74 -6.12
C PRO A 250 1.63 19.36 -7.24
N LEU A 251 1.60 18.08 -7.61
CA LEU A 251 0.54 17.52 -8.46
C LEU A 251 -0.58 17.04 -7.55
N ARG A 252 -1.80 17.54 -7.77
CA ARG A 252 -2.94 17.33 -6.87
C ARG A 252 -4.12 16.75 -7.62
N TYR A 253 -4.64 15.63 -7.14
CA TYR A 253 -5.68 14.85 -7.81
C TYR A 253 -6.85 14.54 -6.87
N ALA A 254 -8.08 14.72 -7.36
CA ALA A 254 -9.29 14.28 -6.67
C ALA A 254 -9.87 13.09 -7.46
N GLY A 255 -9.60 11.87 -6.99
CA GLY A 255 -10.01 10.65 -7.68
C GLY A 255 -11.32 10.09 -7.16
N TYR A 256 -12.20 9.69 -8.06
CA TYR A 256 -13.43 8.98 -7.77
C TYR A 256 -13.36 7.54 -8.28
N SER A 257 -13.76 6.59 -7.44
CA SER A 257 -14.08 5.21 -7.84
C SER A 257 -15.00 4.51 -6.85
N SER A 258 -15.68 3.46 -7.31
CA SER A 258 -16.22 2.43 -6.42
C SER A 258 -15.08 1.75 -5.68
N CYS A 259 -15.25 1.58 -4.37
CA CYS A 259 -14.28 1.04 -3.43
C CYS A 259 -14.78 -0.27 -2.85
N TYR A 260 -13.90 -1.27 -2.75
CA TYR A 260 -14.23 -2.64 -2.36
C TYR A 260 -13.41 -3.10 -1.17
N ARG A 261 -14.07 -3.58 -0.11
CA ARG A 261 -13.42 -4.11 1.08
C ARG A 261 -14.06 -5.42 1.53
N ARG A 262 -13.25 -6.44 1.81
CA ARG A 262 -13.75 -7.72 2.33
C ARG A 262 -14.26 -7.59 3.75
N GLU A 263 -13.80 -6.57 4.49
CA GLU A 263 -14.17 -6.30 5.87
C GLU A 263 -14.01 -7.55 6.77
N ALA A 264 -12.95 -8.32 6.52
CA ALA A 264 -12.61 -9.51 7.29
C ALA A 264 -12.34 -9.12 8.76
N GLY A 265 -12.75 -9.98 9.70
CA GLY A 265 -12.49 -9.77 11.13
C GLY A 265 -13.44 -8.79 11.86
N SER A 266 -14.25 -8.00 11.14
CA SER A 266 -15.14 -6.97 11.73
C SER A 266 -16.48 -7.52 12.27
N TYR A 267 -16.51 -8.75 12.79
CA TYR A 267 -17.75 -9.40 13.24
C TYR A 267 -18.42 -8.60 14.39
N GLY A 268 -19.63 -8.08 14.13
CA GLY A 268 -20.49 -7.47 15.15
C GLY A 268 -20.33 -5.96 15.39
N LYS A 269 -19.31 -5.28 14.85
CA LYS A 269 -19.16 -3.81 14.95
C LYS A 269 -19.71 -3.10 13.70
N ASP A 270 -20.62 -2.15 13.90
CA ASP A 270 -21.21 -1.26 12.86
C ASP A 270 -21.82 -1.98 11.65
N THR A 271 -22.33 -3.19 11.87
CA THR A 271 -22.81 -4.07 10.78
C THR A 271 -24.19 -3.70 10.23
N ARG A 272 -24.89 -2.73 10.85
CA ARG A 272 -26.24 -2.31 10.46
C ARG A 272 -26.18 -1.06 9.59
N GLY A 273 -26.81 -1.14 8.41
CA GLY A 273 -26.93 -0.02 7.48
C GLY A 273 -25.80 0.04 6.47
N ILE A 274 -25.39 1.27 6.11
CA ILE A 274 -24.45 1.54 5.00
C ILE A 274 -23.12 2.17 5.45
N ILE A 275 -22.78 2.10 6.75
CA ILE A 275 -21.52 2.68 7.28
C ILE A 275 -20.33 1.74 7.02
N ARG A 276 -20.53 0.42 7.22
CA ARG A 276 -19.52 -0.62 6.96
C ARG A 276 -20.06 -1.63 5.97
N VAL A 277 -19.63 -1.51 4.72
CA VAL A 277 -20.17 -2.21 3.55
C VAL A 277 -19.05 -2.74 2.65
N HIS A 278 -19.36 -3.74 1.82
CA HIS A 278 -18.36 -4.30 0.91
C HIS A 278 -18.05 -3.41 -0.28
N GLN A 279 -19.02 -2.61 -0.72
CA GLN A 279 -18.90 -1.64 -1.80
C GLN A 279 -19.40 -0.28 -1.32
N PHE A 280 -18.64 0.77 -1.60
CA PHE A 280 -19.05 2.16 -1.37
C PHE A 280 -18.38 3.09 -2.38
N GLU A 281 -18.91 4.30 -2.52
CA GLU A 281 -18.38 5.32 -3.41
C GLU A 281 -17.54 6.33 -2.62
N LYS A 282 -16.38 6.72 -3.16
CA LYS A 282 -15.50 7.69 -2.49
C LYS A 282 -14.82 8.63 -3.47
N VAL A 283 -14.68 9.89 -3.06
CA VAL A 283 -13.78 10.86 -3.67
C VAL A 283 -12.57 10.99 -2.74
N GLU A 284 -11.39 10.64 -3.25
CA GLU A 284 -10.11 10.68 -2.54
C GLU A 284 -9.27 11.85 -3.02
N MET A 285 -8.56 12.52 -2.11
CA MET A 285 -7.60 13.57 -2.46
C MET A 285 -6.18 13.02 -2.33
N PHE A 286 -5.39 13.14 -3.39
CA PHE A 286 -4.00 12.67 -3.42
C PHE A 286 -3.07 13.79 -3.87
N SER A 287 -1.89 13.89 -3.26
CA SER A 287 -0.89 14.91 -3.60
C SER A 287 0.49 14.28 -3.72
N TYR A 288 1.17 14.53 -4.83
CA TYR A 288 2.61 14.37 -4.95
C TYR A 288 3.24 15.71 -4.54
N VAL A 289 4.08 15.68 -3.52
CA VAL A 289 4.69 16.87 -2.88
C VAL A 289 6.20 16.85 -2.93
#